data_AF-A0AAE4B2G1-F1
#
_entry.id   AF-A0AAE4B2G1-F1
#
_cell.length_a   1.000
_cell.length_b   1.000
_cell.length_c   1.000
_cell.angle_alpha   90.00
_cell.angle_beta   90.00
_cell.angle_gamma   90.00
#
_symmetry.space_group_name_H-M   'P 1'
#
loop_
_entity.id
_entity.type
_entity.pdbx_description
1 polymer ?
#
loop_
_entity_poly.entity_id
_entity_poly.type
_entity_poly.pdbx_seq_one_letter_code
_entity_poly.pdbx_strand_id
1 'polypeptide(L)'
;MADDVFDLDAVYAAERATPFEFRWAGRTWELPHMEDADIEIVLEIQQKDEFSIDDILALFPRMLPEGQREAWQRVQKPSRALTRLFSQWLDHSGVSVGESSGSGDSSESTEPKSAQTSNASTESGSAKPSHPRAKKTAGRRANSST
;
A
#
# COMPACT_ATOMS: atom_id res chain seq x y z
N MET A 1 34.51 -41.50 -3.60
CA MET A 1 33.31 -40.96 -2.93
C MET A 1 33.07 -39.62 -3.60
N ALA A 2 32.01 -39.51 -4.40
CA ALA A 2 31.66 -38.22 -4.99
C ALA A 2 31.22 -37.34 -3.83
N ASP A 3 31.86 -36.19 -3.68
CA ASP A 3 31.49 -35.18 -2.71
C ASP A 3 30.13 -34.64 -3.18
N ASP A 4 29.06 -35.02 -2.48
CA ASP A 4 27.72 -34.52 -2.71
C ASP A 4 27.68 -33.09 -2.17
N VAL A 5 28.22 -32.15 -2.96
CA VAL A 5 28.25 -30.74 -2.60
C VAL A 5 26.83 -30.20 -2.76
N PHE A 6 26.25 -29.77 -1.65
CA PHE A 6 24.96 -29.08 -1.66
C PHE A 6 25.13 -27.69 -2.29
N ASP A 7 24.46 -27.48 -3.43
CA ASP A 7 24.49 -26.21 -4.18
C ASP A 7 23.40 -25.27 -3.65
N LEU A 8 23.79 -24.37 -2.74
CA LEU A 8 22.90 -23.36 -2.17
C LEU A 8 22.51 -22.28 -3.20
N ASP A 9 23.36 -22.00 -4.18
CA ASP A 9 23.07 -21.02 -5.24
C ASP A 9 21.88 -21.50 -6.10
N ALA A 10 21.82 -22.80 -6.40
CA ALA A 10 20.71 -23.39 -7.14
C ALA A 10 19.37 -23.31 -6.38
N VAL A 11 19.39 -23.52 -5.05
CA VAL A 11 18.20 -23.37 -4.19
C VAL A 11 17.78 -21.90 -4.13
N TYR A 12 18.73 -21.00 -3.88
CA TYR A 12 18.46 -19.57 -3.81
C TYR A 12 17.88 -19.01 -5.11
N ALA A 13 18.40 -19.44 -6.27
CA ALA A 13 17.86 -19.03 -7.56
C ALA A 13 16.42 -19.51 -7.81
N ALA A 14 16.03 -20.66 -7.23
CA ALA A 14 14.70 -21.24 -7.38
C ALA A 14 13.66 -20.58 -6.45
N GLU A 15 14.07 -20.10 -5.28
CA GLU A 15 13.19 -19.50 -4.27
C GLU A 15 13.09 -17.98 -4.34
N ARG A 16 13.91 -17.35 -5.20
CA ARG A 16 13.97 -15.89 -5.34
C ARG A 16 12.59 -15.27 -5.61
N ALA A 17 12.18 -14.34 -4.76
CA ALA A 17 10.93 -13.64 -4.88
C ALA A 17 11.05 -12.43 -5.83
N THR A 18 9.89 -11.88 -6.22
CA THR A 18 9.86 -10.74 -7.15
C THR A 18 10.36 -9.48 -6.44
N PRO A 19 11.31 -8.72 -7.01
CA PRO A 19 11.76 -7.47 -6.41
C PRO A 19 10.64 -6.41 -6.45
N PHE A 20 10.67 -5.50 -5.49
CA PHE A 20 9.74 -4.37 -5.45
C PHE A 20 10.28 -3.21 -6.29
N GLU A 21 9.62 -2.94 -7.42
CA GLU A 21 9.99 -1.86 -8.33
C GLU A 21 9.18 -0.58 -8.05
N PHE A 22 9.83 0.57 -8.02
CA PHE A 22 9.15 1.86 -7.87
C PHE A 22 9.82 2.97 -8.68
N ARG A 23 9.07 4.03 -8.98
CA ARG A 23 9.58 5.19 -9.73
C ARG A 23 9.75 6.40 -8.82
N TRP A 24 10.95 6.98 -8.83
CA TRP A 24 11.26 8.20 -8.08
C TRP A 24 12.32 9.04 -8.79
N ALA A 25 12.14 10.37 -8.78
CA ALA A 25 13.04 11.34 -9.42
C ALA A 25 13.36 11.04 -10.90
N GLY A 26 12.38 10.52 -11.63
CA GLY A 26 12.55 10.16 -13.06
C GLY A 26 13.31 8.86 -13.30
N ARG A 27 13.64 8.09 -12.26
CA ARG A 27 14.30 6.78 -12.35
C ARG A 27 13.41 5.67 -11.81
N THR A 28 13.63 4.46 -12.31
CA THR A 28 13.12 3.23 -11.68
C THR A 28 14.17 2.75 -10.67
N TRP A 29 13.68 2.31 -9.52
CA TRP A 29 14.43 1.78 -8.41
C TRP A 29 13.92 0.39 -8.10
N GLU A 30 14.80 -0.45 -7.61
CA GLU A 30 14.47 -1.84 -7.28
C GLU A 30 14.94 -2.14 -5.87
N LEU A 31 14.04 -2.66 -5.05
CA LEU A 31 14.35 -3.20 -3.73
C LEU A 31 14.18 -4.72 -3.76
N PRO A 32 15.06 -5.47 -3.07
CA PRO A 32 14.85 -6.90 -2.91
C PRO A 32 13.53 -7.14 -2.15
N HIS A 33 12.92 -8.29 -2.40
CA HIS A 33 11.90 -8.82 -1.51
C HIS A 33 12.49 -9.01 -0.11
N MET A 34 11.69 -8.94 0.96
CA MET A 34 12.21 -9.10 2.32
C MET A 34 12.96 -10.43 2.51
N GLU A 35 12.47 -11.53 1.94
CA GLU A 35 13.10 -12.86 2.03
C GLU A 35 14.44 -12.94 1.30
N ASP A 36 14.64 -12.07 0.31
CA ASP A 36 15.88 -11.91 -0.44
C ASP A 36 16.79 -10.83 0.15
N ALA A 37 16.34 -10.10 1.17
CA ALA A 37 17.15 -9.11 1.85
C ALA A 37 18.17 -9.79 2.77
N ASP A 38 19.25 -9.08 3.07
CA ASP A 38 20.25 -9.57 4.00
C ASP A 38 19.62 -9.88 5.37
N ILE A 39 19.99 -11.02 5.97
CA ILE A 39 19.41 -11.48 7.22
C ILE A 39 19.56 -10.45 8.36
N GLU A 40 20.62 -9.64 8.36
CA GLU A 40 20.80 -8.57 9.33
C GLU A 40 19.73 -7.49 9.18
N ILE A 41 19.34 -7.18 7.94
CA ILE A 41 18.29 -6.21 7.62
C ILE A 41 16.93 -6.76 8.06
N VAL A 42 16.66 -8.03 7.76
CA VAL A 42 15.41 -8.69 8.15
C VAL A 42 15.25 -8.71 9.68
N LEU A 43 16.32 -9.07 10.40
CA LEU A 43 16.32 -9.09 11.86
C LEU A 43 16.15 -7.68 12.46
N GLU A 44 16.80 -6.67 11.90
CA GLU A 44 16.65 -5.27 12.32
C GLU A 44 15.18 -4.81 12.20
N ILE A 45 14.48 -5.24 11.15
CA ILE A 45 13.06 -4.92 10.93
C ILE A 45 12.14 -5.66 11.87
N GLN A 46 12.38 -6.96 12.11
CA GLN A 46 11.54 -7.74 13.02
C GLN A 46 11.71 -7.36 14.49
N GLN A 47 12.88 -6.83 14.89
CA GLN A 47 13.14 -6.44 16.28
C GLN A 47 12.61 -5.04 16.64
N LYS A 48 12.20 -4.24 15.65
CA LYS A 48 11.71 -2.88 15.86
C LYS A 48 10.20 -2.79 15.65
N ASP A 49 9.50 -2.36 16.68
CA ASP A 49 8.06 -2.07 16.61
C ASP A 49 7.76 -0.80 15.80
N GLU A 50 8.66 0.20 15.82
CA GLU A 50 8.49 1.47 15.13
C GLU A 50 9.77 1.88 14.38
N PHE A 51 9.59 2.36 13.15
CA PHE A 51 10.67 2.84 12.29
C PHE A 51 10.67 4.36 12.20
N SER A 52 11.76 4.98 12.67
CA SER A 52 11.98 6.42 12.51
C SER A 52 12.44 6.76 11.08
N ILE A 53 12.31 8.03 10.68
CA ILE A 53 12.78 8.47 9.35
C ILE A 53 14.28 8.23 9.17
N ASP A 54 15.09 8.45 10.21
CA ASP A 54 16.53 8.18 10.19
C ASP A 54 16.84 6.70 9.97
N ASP A 55 16.04 5.80 10.56
CA ASP A 55 16.18 4.35 10.35
C ASP A 55 15.91 4.00 8.89
N ILE A 56 14.80 4.49 8.35
CA ILE A 56 14.41 4.28 6.95
C ILE A 56 15.48 4.82 5.99
N LEU A 57 16.07 5.97 6.30
CA LEU A 57 17.15 6.58 5.53
C LEU A 57 18.44 5.76 5.55
N ALA A 58 18.78 5.15 6.69
CA ALA A 58 19.94 4.28 6.84
C ALA A 58 19.73 2.91 6.16
N LEU A 59 18.48 2.43 6.12
CA LEU A 59 18.10 1.11 5.62
C LEU A 59 18.16 1.02 4.08
N PHE A 60 17.48 1.93 3.37
CA PHE A 60 17.36 1.83 1.91
C PHE A 60 18.69 1.75 1.14
N PRO A 61 19.75 2.52 1.47
CA PRO A 61 21.04 2.40 0.80
C PRO A 61 21.69 1.01 0.94
N ARG A 62 21.42 0.29 2.04
CA ARG A 62 21.96 -1.07 2.26
C ARG A 62 21.27 -2.08 1.35
N MET A 63 19.96 -1.93 1.16
CA MET A 63 19.12 -2.80 0.32
C MET A 63 19.27 -2.54 -1.18
N LEU A 64 19.64 -1.32 -1.58
CA LEU A 64 19.79 -0.98 -2.98
C LEU A 64 21.03 -1.66 -3.60
N PRO A 65 20.94 -2.11 -4.87
CA PRO A 65 22.10 -2.59 -5.62
C PRO A 65 23.19 -1.52 -5.70
N GLU A 66 24.45 -1.94 -5.73
CA GLU A 66 25.61 -1.03 -5.63
C GLU A 66 25.57 0.11 -6.67
N GLY A 67 25.14 -0.16 -7.90
CA GLY A 67 24.99 0.85 -8.96
C GLY A 67 23.87 1.88 -8.74
N GLN A 68 22.93 1.64 -7.82
CA GLN A 68 21.84 2.55 -7.49
C GLN A 68 22.14 3.40 -6.24
N ARG A 69 23.01 2.92 -5.33
CA ARG A 69 23.29 3.58 -4.03
C ARG A 69 23.72 5.04 -4.15
N GLU A 70 24.65 5.34 -5.07
CA GLU A 70 25.13 6.72 -5.23
C GLU A 70 24.07 7.66 -5.80
N ALA A 71 23.25 7.17 -6.74
CA ALA A 71 22.16 7.94 -7.29
C ALA A 71 21.11 8.22 -6.20
N TRP A 72 20.87 7.24 -5.33
CA TRP A 72 19.93 7.37 -4.23
C TRP A 72 20.34 8.50 -3.31
N GLN A 73 21.63 8.62 -2.96
CA GLN A 73 22.11 9.71 -2.10
C GLN A 73 21.86 11.11 -2.68
N ARG A 74 21.89 11.26 -4.00
CA ARG A 74 21.74 12.56 -4.69
C ARG A 74 20.29 13.04 -4.85
N VAL A 75 19.29 12.16 -4.72
CA VAL A 75 17.88 12.56 -4.86
C VAL A 75 17.35 13.16 -3.57
N GLN A 76 16.49 14.18 -3.67
CA GLN A 76 15.76 14.68 -2.51
C GLN A 76 14.78 13.61 -2.02
N LYS A 77 14.68 13.46 -0.70
CA LYS A 77 13.85 12.44 -0.05
C LYS A 77 12.91 13.09 0.96
N PRO A 78 11.72 13.54 0.52
CA PRO A 78 10.70 14.01 1.43
C PRO A 78 10.33 12.91 2.42
N SER A 79 10.37 13.19 3.71
CA SER A 79 10.13 12.21 4.78
C SER A 79 8.83 11.42 4.58
N ARG A 80 7.73 12.12 4.26
CA ARG A 80 6.42 11.50 3.99
C ARG A 80 6.43 10.52 2.82
N ALA A 81 7.21 10.80 1.77
CA ALA A 81 7.34 9.90 0.63
C ALA A 81 8.14 8.64 1.00
N LEU A 82 9.19 8.79 1.81
CA LEU A 82 9.97 7.66 2.30
C LEU A 82 9.18 6.74 3.21
N THR A 83 8.39 7.27 4.15
CA THR A 83 7.54 6.44 5.02
C THR A 83 6.51 5.67 4.20
N ARG A 84 5.92 6.32 3.19
CA ARG A 84 4.99 5.67 2.25
C ARG A 84 5.66 4.56 1.45
N LEU A 85 6.86 4.82 0.94
CA LEU A 85 7.65 3.84 0.21
C LEU A 85 7.96 2.61 1.07
N PHE A 86 8.41 2.85 2.31
CA PHE A 86 8.74 1.79 3.26
C PHE A 86 7.50 0.92 3.58
N SER A 87 6.37 1.55 3.86
CA SER A 87 5.10 0.83 4.11
C SER A 87 4.65 0.00 2.90
N GLN A 88 4.77 0.51 1.67
CA GLN A 88 4.41 -0.25 0.47
C GLN A 88 5.36 -1.41 0.20
N TRP A 89 6.65 -1.24 0.49
CA TRP A 89 7.62 -2.30 0.34
C TRP A 89 7.40 -3.44 1.36
N LEU A 90 7.04 -3.10 2.60
CA LEU A 90 6.65 -4.08 3.62
C LEU A 90 5.39 -4.86 3.22
N ASP A 91 4.36 -4.15 2.75
CA ASP A 91 3.11 -4.74 2.24
C ASP A 91 3.36 -5.67 1.05
N HIS A 92 4.16 -5.24 0.07
CA HIS A 92 4.57 -6.07 -1.06
C HIS A 92 5.33 -7.32 -0.61
N SER A 93 6.11 -7.22 0.47
CA SER A 93 6.87 -8.34 1.01
C SER A 93 6.06 -9.24 1.95
N GLY A 94 4.76 -8.96 2.14
CA GLY A 94 3.90 -9.71 3.06
C GLY A 94 4.26 -9.54 4.53
N VAL A 95 5.02 -8.50 4.89
CA VAL A 95 5.46 -8.24 6.26
C VAL A 95 4.61 -7.13 6.88
N SER A 96 3.71 -7.50 7.78
CA SER A 96 2.98 -6.52 8.60
C SER A 96 3.82 -6.14 9.82
N VAL A 97 4.47 -4.98 9.80
CA VAL A 97 5.10 -4.41 11.01
C VAL A 97 3.99 -3.92 11.93
N GLY A 98 3.81 -4.60 13.08
CA GLY A 98 2.99 -4.12 14.19
C GLY A 98 1.52 -4.56 14.24
N GLU A 99 1.04 -5.49 13.40
CA GLU A 99 -0.33 -5.99 13.54
C GLU A 99 -0.40 -7.23 14.44
N SER A 100 -0.79 -6.97 15.70
CA SER A 100 -1.42 -7.97 16.54
C SER A 100 -2.61 -8.62 15.81
N SER A 101 -2.73 -9.93 15.97
CA SER A 101 -3.91 -10.77 15.66
C SER A 101 -5.23 -9.99 15.72
N GLY A 102 -5.87 -9.72 14.58
CA GLY A 102 -7.18 -9.05 14.59
C GLY A 102 -7.65 -8.40 13.30
N SER A 103 -7.69 -9.11 12.18
CA SER A 103 -8.68 -8.80 11.13
C SER A 103 -9.54 -10.03 10.92
N GLY A 104 -10.63 -10.08 11.72
CA GLY A 104 -11.76 -10.95 11.45
C GLY A 104 -12.51 -10.47 10.21
N ASP A 105 -12.91 -11.43 9.41
CA ASP A 105 -14.09 -11.47 8.54
C ASP A 105 -14.41 -10.21 7.71
N SER A 106 -14.22 -10.32 6.39
CA SER A 106 -15.32 -10.07 5.45
C SER A 106 -15.06 -10.79 4.14
N SER A 107 -15.85 -11.83 3.95
CA SER A 107 -16.03 -12.58 2.72
C SER A 107 -16.60 -11.69 1.61
N GLU A 108 -16.11 -11.82 0.37
CA GLU A 108 -16.97 -11.59 -0.79
C GLU A 108 -16.69 -12.68 -1.84
N SER A 109 -17.69 -13.56 -1.96
CA SER A 109 -17.70 -14.78 -2.76
C SER A 109 -17.63 -14.50 -4.26
N THR A 110 -16.73 -15.20 -4.94
CA THR A 110 -16.77 -15.45 -6.39
C THR A 110 -17.89 -16.41 -6.75
N GLU A 111 -18.92 -15.97 -7.49
CA GLU A 111 -19.59 -16.76 -8.55
C GLU A 111 -20.25 -15.83 -9.60
N PRO A 112 -20.05 -16.04 -10.91
CA PRO A 112 -20.76 -15.32 -11.97
C PRO A 112 -21.96 -16.11 -12.54
N LYS A 113 -22.88 -15.37 -13.17
CA LYS A 113 -23.84 -15.77 -14.24
C LYS A 113 -25.24 -16.25 -13.80
N SER A 114 -26.27 -15.45 -14.12
CA SER A 114 -27.27 -15.79 -15.16
C SER A 114 -28.28 -14.67 -15.38
N ALA A 115 -28.48 -14.32 -16.65
CA ALA A 115 -29.52 -13.43 -17.12
C ALA A 115 -30.90 -14.11 -17.00
N GLN A 116 -31.90 -13.39 -16.50
CA GLN A 116 -33.30 -13.73 -16.77
C GLN A 116 -34.12 -12.47 -16.98
N THR A 117 -34.36 -12.19 -18.25
CA THR A 117 -35.38 -11.27 -18.76
C THR A 117 -36.76 -11.88 -18.54
N SER A 118 -37.76 -11.10 -18.14
CA SER A 118 -39.16 -11.27 -18.57
C SER A 118 -39.98 -10.01 -18.27
N ASN A 119 -40.78 -9.64 -19.27
CA ASN A 119 -41.54 -8.41 -19.43
C ASN A 119 -42.93 -8.45 -18.75
N ALA A 120 -43.42 -7.24 -18.46
CA ALA A 120 -44.79 -6.73 -18.62
C ALA A 120 -45.97 -7.29 -17.78
N SER A 121 -46.57 -6.44 -16.95
CA SER A 121 -47.93 -5.91 -17.22
C SER A 121 -48.37 -4.80 -16.25
N THR A 122 -49.26 -3.98 -16.80
CA THR A 122 -49.79 -2.64 -16.47
C THR A 122 -50.78 -2.53 -15.30
N GLU A 123 -50.68 -1.44 -14.52
CA GLU A 123 -51.82 -0.65 -13.98
C GLU A 123 -51.25 0.71 -13.47
N SER A 124 -51.40 1.86 -14.15
CA SER A 124 -52.54 2.78 -14.32
C SER A 124 -53.00 3.55 -13.06
N GLY A 125 -52.68 4.85 -13.04
CA GLY A 125 -53.31 5.92 -12.21
C GLY A 125 -52.33 6.60 -11.23
N SER A 126 -52.15 7.92 -11.14
CA SER A 126 -52.80 9.09 -11.71
C SER A 126 -51.89 10.34 -11.57
N ALA A 127 -52.16 11.34 -12.41
CA ALA A 127 -51.50 12.63 -12.66
C ALA A 127 -51.14 13.52 -11.42
N LYS A 128 -49.93 14.12 -11.35
CA LYS A 128 -49.49 15.55 -11.62
C LYS A 128 -50.19 16.64 -10.74
N PRO A 129 -49.68 17.90 -10.54
CA PRO A 129 -48.51 18.62 -11.11
C PRO A 129 -47.65 19.54 -10.17
N SER A 130 -46.46 19.88 -10.67
CA SER A 130 -45.75 21.19 -10.75
C SER A 130 -45.79 22.32 -9.68
N HIS A 131 -44.58 22.81 -9.39
CA HIS A 131 -44.08 24.21 -9.34
C HIS A 131 -43.44 24.77 -8.04
N PRO A 132 -42.45 25.69 -8.17
CA PRO A 132 -41.43 26.05 -7.17
C PRO A 132 -41.73 27.39 -6.45
N ARG A 133 -40.73 27.92 -5.70
CA ARG A 133 -40.60 29.27 -5.07
C ARG A 133 -40.93 29.21 -3.55
N ALA A 134 -40.20 29.83 -2.62
CA ALA A 134 -39.55 31.13 -2.62
C ALA A 134 -38.43 31.25 -1.57
N LYS A 135 -37.51 32.17 -1.83
CA LYS A 135 -36.60 32.86 -0.88
C LYS A 135 -37.37 33.50 0.29
N LYS A 136 -36.79 33.57 1.51
CA LYS A 136 -36.78 34.82 2.30
C LYS A 136 -35.86 34.80 3.56
N THR A 137 -34.88 35.71 3.52
CA THR A 137 -34.47 36.69 4.55
C THR A 137 -33.97 36.25 5.94
N ALA A 138 -32.65 36.47 6.12
CA ALA A 138 -32.04 37.40 7.08
C ALA A 138 -32.73 37.63 8.44
N GLY A 139 -32.04 37.22 9.51
CA GLY A 139 -32.23 37.70 10.87
C GLY A 139 -30.88 38.10 11.48
N ARG A 140 -30.49 39.36 11.29
CA ARG A 140 -29.40 40.04 11.99
C ARG A 140 -29.97 40.58 13.30
N ARG A 141 -29.40 40.23 14.46
CA ARG A 141 -29.52 41.10 15.65
C ARG A 141 -28.37 40.88 16.62
N ALA A 142 -27.68 41.99 16.88
CA ALA A 142 -26.67 42.20 17.90
C ALA A 142 -27.32 42.38 19.29
N ASN A 143 -26.50 42.18 20.32
CA ASN A 143 -26.35 42.95 21.57
C ASN A 143 -25.31 42.16 22.41
N SER A 144 -24.12 42.66 22.77
CA SER A 144 -23.74 43.86 23.54
C SER A 144 -24.31 43.86 24.96
N SER A 145 -23.42 44.20 25.91
CA SER A 145 -23.61 44.42 27.37
C SER A 145 -23.19 43.20 28.21
N THR A 146 -22.33 43.28 29.23
CA THR A 146 -21.48 44.34 29.82
C THR A 146 -20.42 43.61 30.64
#